data_AF-A0A959T331-F1
#
_entry.id   AF-A0A959T331-F1
#
_cell.length_a   1.000
_cell.length_b   1.000
_cell.length_c   1.000
_cell.angle_alpha   90.00
_cell.angle_beta   90.00
_cell.angle_gamma   90.00
#
_symmetry.space_group_name_H-M   'P 1'
#
loop_
_entity.id
_entity.type
_entity.pdbx_description
1 polymer ?
#
loop_
_entity_poly.entity_id
_entity_poly.type
_entity_poly.pdbx_seq_one_letter_code
_entity_poly.pdbx_strand_id
1 'polypeptide(L)' 'MKRTLLRSTLTALVAACALTASAQGVAINSTGAAPDPLAMVDVTGVAPVRGLLIPRMTEADRLAIPVVA' A
#
# COMPACT_ATOMS: atom_id res chain seq x y z
N MET A 1 -27.91 34.64 10.84
CA MET A 1 -26.57 34.78 10.22
C MET A 1 -25.53 33.86 10.86
N LYS A 2 -25.32 33.88 12.19
CA LYS A 2 -24.30 33.02 12.86
C LYS A 2 -24.49 31.50 12.65
N ARG A 3 -25.75 31.01 12.63
CA ARG A 3 -26.08 29.58 12.43
C ARG A 3 -25.94 29.11 10.97
N THR A 4 -26.13 30.00 10.00
CA THR A 4 -25.92 29.72 8.57
C THR A 4 -24.44 29.73 8.22
N LEU A 5 -23.67 30.64 8.83
CA LEU A 5 -22.20 30.65 8.76
C LEU A 5 -21.61 29.34 9.32
N LEU A 6 -22.05 28.90 10.50
CA LEU A 6 -21.58 27.66 11.13
C LEU A 6 -21.83 26.41 10.27
N ARG A 7 -22.98 26.34 9.58
CA ARG A 7 -23.32 25.22 8.69
C ARG A 7 -22.46 25.22 7.43
N SER A 8 -22.24 26.39 6.82
CA SER A 8 -21.37 26.54 5.65
C SER A 8 -19.92 26.20 5.93
N THR A 9 -19.41 26.53 7.13
CA THR A 9 -18.05 26.15 7.52
C THR A 9 -17.93 24.65 7.80
N LEU A 10 -18.97 24.03 8.36
CA LEU A 10 -18.97 22.60 8.67
C LEU A 10 -18.99 21.74 7.38
N THR A 11 -19.78 22.13 6.38
CA THR A 11 -19.78 21.42 5.08
C THR A 11 -18.47 21.62 4.31
N ALA A 12 -17.87 22.81 4.36
CA ALA A 12 -16.55 23.04 3.77
C ALA A 12 -15.44 22.20 4.42
N LEU A 13 -15.49 22.03 5.75
CA LEU A 13 -14.54 21.20 6.50
C LEU A 13 -14.64 19.71 6.13
N VAL A 14 -15.87 19.18 6.00
CA VAL A 14 -16.09 17.79 5.59
C VAL A 14 -15.63 17.55 4.15
N ALA A 15 -15.86 18.51 3.24
CA ALA A 15 -15.36 18.42 1.87
C ALA A 15 -13.83 18.44 1.80
N ALA A 16 -13.15 19.24 2.62
CA ALA A 16 -11.69 19.27 2.68
C ALA A 16 -11.08 17.97 3.22
N CYS A 17 -11.76 17.28 4.16
CA CYS A 17 -11.29 16.02 4.74
C CYS A 17 -11.40 14.83 3.77
N ALA A 18 -12.27 14.91 2.75
CA ALA A 18 -12.46 13.83 1.77
C ALA A 18 -11.34 13.73 0.70
N LEU A 19 -10.40 14.68 0.65
CA LEU A 19 -9.40 14.75 -0.43
C LEU A 19 -8.14 13.87 -0.23
N THR A 20 -8.01 13.12 0.86
CA THR A 20 -6.75 12.38 1.15
C THR A 20 -6.95 10.91 1.46
N ALA A 21 -7.84 10.22 0.76
CA ALA A 21 -7.83 8.76 0.73
C ALA A 21 -6.84 8.29 -0.37
N SER A 22 -5.54 8.34 -0.10
CA SER A 22 -4.58 7.58 -0.92
C SER A 22 -4.74 6.10 -0.57
N ALA A 23 -5.07 5.26 -1.55
CA ALA A 23 -4.95 3.82 -1.38
C ALA A 23 -3.52 3.50 -0.90
N GLN A 24 -3.41 2.80 0.22
CA GLN A 24 -2.13 2.59 0.89
C GLN A 24 -1.39 1.42 0.24
N GLY A 25 -0.65 1.71 -0.83
CA GLY A 25 0.49 0.88 -1.22
C GLY A 25 1.63 1.13 -0.24
N VAL A 26 2.36 0.08 0.14
CA VAL A 26 3.61 0.22 0.90
C VAL A 26 4.73 -0.13 -0.06
N ALA A 27 5.61 0.84 -0.32
CA ALA A 27 6.80 0.61 -1.10
C ALA A 27 7.99 0.35 -0.17
N ILE A 28 8.81 -0.65 -0.50
CA ILE A 28 10.07 -0.91 0.18
C ILE A 28 11.18 -0.36 -0.71
N ASN A 29 11.59 0.88 -0.46
CA ASN A 29 12.65 1.54 -1.20
C ASN A 29 13.46 2.48 -0.28
N SER A 30 14.67 2.83 -0.70
CA SER A 30 15.52 3.80 0.00
C SER A 30 15.45 5.21 -0.61
N THR A 31 14.60 5.42 -1.61
CA THR A 31 14.53 6.65 -2.43
C THR A 31 13.38 7.56 -2.03
N GLY A 32 12.43 7.07 -1.24
CA GLY A 32 11.18 7.76 -0.94
C GLY A 32 10.22 7.81 -2.12
N ALA A 33 10.41 6.98 -3.14
CA ALA A 33 9.51 6.90 -4.28
C ALA A 33 8.12 6.46 -3.83
N ALA A 34 7.10 7.05 -4.46
CA ALA A 34 5.71 6.68 -4.20
C ALA A 34 5.44 5.23 -4.64
N PRO A 35 4.64 4.45 -3.88
CA PRO A 35 4.24 3.11 -4.24
C PRO A 35 3.47 3.05 -5.57
N ASP A 36 3.77 2.07 -6.42
CA ASP A 36 3.01 1.81 -7.65
C ASP A 36 1.61 1.26 -7.31
N PRO A 37 0.51 1.92 -7.76
CA PRO A 37 -0.86 1.52 -7.43
C PRO A 37 -1.31 0.20 -8.09
N LEU A 38 -0.58 -0.31 -9.07
CA LEU A 38 -0.88 -1.58 -9.75
C LEU A 38 0.02 -2.73 -9.29
N ALA A 39 1.05 -2.44 -8.50
CA ALA A 39 1.97 -3.47 -8.01
C ALA A 39 1.41 -4.18 -6.77
N MET A 40 1.42 -5.52 -6.79
CA MET A 40 1.08 -6.34 -5.61
C MET A 40 2.22 -6.31 -4.57
N VAL A 41 3.46 -6.15 -5.01
CA VAL A 41 4.66 -6.03 -4.17
C VAL A 41 5.60 -5.03 -4.84
N ASP A 42 5.79 -3.85 -4.25
CA ASP A 42 6.68 -2.80 -4.74
C ASP A 42 7.99 -2.75 -3.92
N VAL A 43 9.08 -3.22 -4.52
CA VAL A 43 10.42 -3.23 -3.93
C VAL A 43 11.41 -2.68 -4.93
N THR A 44 12.12 -1.62 -4.56
CA THR A 44 13.19 -1.07 -5.37
C THR A 44 14.54 -1.46 -4.78
N GLY A 45 15.32 -2.23 -5.54
CA GLY A 45 16.75 -2.45 -5.27
C GLY A 45 17.61 -1.28 -5.74
N VAL A 46 18.84 -1.19 -5.24
CA VAL A 46 19.89 -0.31 -5.79
C VAL A 46 21.08 -1.17 -6.19
N ALA A 47 21.75 -0.81 -7.28
CA ALA A 47 22.90 -1.55 -7.82
C ALA A 47 24.04 -1.72 -6.79
N PRO A 48 24.90 -2.77 -6.90
CA PRO A 48 25.00 -3.71 -8.02
C PRO A 48 24.17 -5.00 -7.90
N VAL A 49 23.72 -5.39 -6.71
CA VAL A 49 22.93 -6.61 -6.51
C VAL A 49 21.92 -6.38 -5.40
N ARG A 50 20.66 -6.09 -5.77
CA ARG A 50 19.53 -6.03 -4.82
C ARG A 50 18.28 -6.60 -5.49
N GLY A 51 17.63 -7.53 -4.81
CA GLY A 51 16.40 -8.20 -5.20
C GLY A 51 15.73 -8.79 -3.95
N LEU A 52 14.53 -9.36 -4.11
CA LEU A 52 13.78 -9.99 -3.02
C LEU A 52 14.08 -11.49 -2.96
N LEU A 53 14.69 -11.97 -1.88
CA LEU A 53 14.81 -13.41 -1.60
C LEU A 53 13.49 -13.91 -1.04
N ILE A 54 12.61 -14.37 -1.92
CA ILE A 54 11.36 -15.02 -1.52
C ILE A 54 11.71 -16.37 -0.88
N PRO A 55 11.32 -16.64 0.39
CA PRO A 55 11.55 -17.92 1.01
C PRO A 55 11.06 -19.06 0.11
N ARG A 56 11.95 -19.99 -0.21
CA ARG A 56 11.59 -21.23 -0.90
C ARG A 56 11.32 -22.27 0.17
N MET A 57 10.14 -22.89 0.12
CA MET A 57 9.90 -24.11 0.87
C MET A 57 10.82 -25.22 0.36
N THR A 58 11.20 -26.16 1.22
CA THR A 58 11.94 -27.35 0.78
C THR A 58 11.04 -28.22 -0.11
N GLU A 59 11.63 -29.17 -0.84
CA GLU A 59 10.83 -30.11 -1.61
C GLU A 59 9.93 -30.97 -0.73
N ALA A 60 10.41 -31.34 0.46
CA ALA A 60 9.63 -32.07 1.46
C ALA A 60 8.40 -31.27 1.91
N ASP A 61 8.59 -29.99 2.23
CA ASP A 61 7.49 -29.10 2.62
C ASP A 61 6.48 -28.92 1.48
N ARG A 62 6.95 -28.85 0.23
CA ARG A 62 6.09 -28.75 -0.96
C ARG A 62 5.24 -30.00 -1.16
N LEU A 63 5.84 -31.18 -1.00
CA LEU A 63 5.16 -32.47 -1.16
C LEU A 63 4.21 -32.77 0.02
N ALA A 64 4.44 -32.16 1.17
CA ALA A 64 3.58 -32.28 2.34
C ALA A 64 2.28 -31.47 2.23
N ILE A 65 2.12 -30.62 1.21
CA ILE A 65 0.87 -29.89 0.94
C ILE A 65 -0.14 -30.89 0.37
N PRO A 66 -1.21 -31.24 1.11
CA PRO A 66 -2.18 -32.21 0.63
C PRO A 66 -2.95 -31.65 -0.56
N VAL A 67 -3.10 -32.45 -1.62
CA VAL A 67 -4.10 -32.18 -2.66
C VAL A 67 -5.47 -32.41 -2.06
N VAL A 68 -6.33 -31.40 -2.12
CA VAL A 68 -7.74 -31.54 -1.77
C VAL A 68 -8.41 -32.38 -2.87
N ALA A 69 -8.97 -33.52 -2.48
CA ALA A 69 -9.77 -34.38 -3.36
C ALA A 69 -11.17 -33.81 -3.60
#